data_AF-A0A8I1LT88-F1
#
_entry.id   AF-A0A8I1LT88-F1
#
_cell.length_a   1.000
_cell.length_b   1.000
_cell.length_c   1.000
_cell.angle_alpha   90.00
_cell.angle_beta   90.00
_cell.angle_gamma   90.00
#
_symmetry.space_group_name_H-M   'P 1'
#
loop_
_entity.id
_entity.type
_entity.pdbx_description
1 polymer ?
#
loop_
_entity_poly.entity_id
_entity_poly.type
_entity_poly.pdbx_seq_one_letter_code
_entity_poly.pdbx_strand_id
1 'polypeptide(L)'
;DHQVKIRGYRIELGEVEAQILKVEDVQEVIVLAQADEQGQNQLVAYYVAERDVSAGELRSLLGEDLPNYMVPSYFIQLEQMPLTPNGKIDRKALPAPEGSLQSGADYVEPRTALEQTLVSIWQSVLGAKRVGILDNFFDLGGDSIKAIQVSSRLLQAGYKLEMKDLFQYPSISLLSSHVHKVSRTADQRVVSGAVKLSPIQQWFFGQSSAEPHYFNQSVMLYRAQGFDEAALHQTVTQVTEHHDA
;
A
#
# COMPACT_ATOMS: atom_id res chain seq x y z
N ASP A 1 -22.16 -12.55 1.15
CA ASP A 1 -20.71 -12.69 1.31
C ASP A 1 -19.97 -12.00 0.19
N HIS A 2 -19.45 -10.80 0.48
CA HIS A 2 -18.71 -9.95 -0.46
C HIS A 2 -17.27 -9.84 0.01
N GLN A 3 -16.60 -10.98 0.12
CA GLN A 3 -15.25 -11.01 0.63
C GLN A 3 -14.26 -10.60 -0.46
N VAL A 4 -13.37 -9.68 -0.14
CA VAL A 4 -12.40 -9.11 -1.09
C VAL A 4 -10.97 -9.22 -0.57
N LYS A 5 -10.00 -9.19 -1.48
CA LYS A 5 -8.58 -9.09 -1.12
C LYS A 5 -8.11 -7.65 -1.26
N ILE A 6 -7.64 -7.07 -0.16
CA ILE A 6 -7.12 -5.71 -0.08
C ILE A 6 -5.76 -5.78 0.61
N ARG A 7 -4.70 -5.31 -0.05
CA ARG A 7 -3.33 -5.24 0.51
C ARG A 7 -2.85 -6.58 1.12
N GLY A 8 -3.27 -7.71 0.55
CA GLY A 8 -2.93 -9.06 1.03
C GLY A 8 -3.86 -9.63 2.11
N TYR A 9 -4.78 -8.82 2.64
CA TYR A 9 -5.78 -9.23 3.63
C TYR A 9 -7.09 -9.61 2.98
N ARG A 10 -7.77 -10.58 3.58
CA ARG A 10 -9.11 -11.01 3.17
C ARG A 10 -10.11 -10.30 4.08
N ILE A 11 -10.92 -9.41 3.51
CA ILE A 11 -11.79 -8.49 4.24
C ILE A 11 -13.25 -8.79 3.91
N GLU A 12 -14.09 -8.82 4.94
CA GLU A 12 -15.55 -8.85 4.80
C GLU A 12 -16.08 -7.42 4.73
N LEU A 13 -16.58 -7.00 3.57
CA LEU A 13 -17.05 -5.62 3.39
C LEU A 13 -18.19 -5.24 4.35
N GLY A 14 -19.05 -6.22 4.69
CA GLY A 14 -20.15 -6.03 5.63
C GLY A 14 -19.70 -5.68 7.05
N GLU A 15 -18.50 -6.08 7.46
CA GLU A 15 -17.94 -5.70 8.77
C GLU A 15 -17.61 -4.21 8.82
N VAL A 16 -17.01 -3.70 7.75
CA VAL A 16 -16.70 -2.27 7.60
C VAL A 16 -17.98 -1.44 7.49
N GLU A 17 -18.95 -1.90 6.70
CA GLU A 17 -20.28 -1.28 6.60
C GLU A 17 -20.98 -1.21 7.96
N ALA A 18 -20.99 -2.31 8.72
CA ALA A 18 -21.61 -2.36 10.03
C ALA A 18 -20.97 -1.39 11.03
N GLN A 19 -19.66 -1.17 10.95
CA GLN A 19 -18.97 -0.21 11.82
C GLN A 19 -19.29 1.24 11.42
N ILE A 20 -19.36 1.54 10.12
CA ILE A 20 -19.75 2.88 9.64
C ILE A 20 -21.19 3.21 10.05
N LEU A 21 -22.11 2.25 10.01
CA LEU A 21 -23.52 2.44 10.42
C LEU A 21 -23.71 2.68 11.92
N LYS A 22 -22.68 2.51 12.76
CA LYS A 22 -22.77 2.87 14.19
C LYS A 22 -22.66 4.38 14.43
N VAL A 23 -22.23 5.14 13.44
CA VAL A 23 -22.15 6.60 13.52
C VAL A 23 -23.56 7.17 13.43
N GLU A 24 -24.00 7.91 14.46
CA GLU A 24 -25.40 8.33 14.68
C GLU A 24 -26.01 9.04 13.46
N ASP A 25 -25.21 9.82 12.74
CA ASP A 25 -25.66 10.60 11.58
C ASP A 25 -25.70 9.81 10.26
N VAL A 26 -25.12 8.60 10.19
CA VAL A 26 -25.04 7.80 8.96
C VAL A 26 -26.26 6.89 8.81
N GLN A 27 -27.00 7.07 7.73
CA GLN A 27 -28.26 6.35 7.46
C GLN A 27 -28.06 5.12 6.58
N GLU A 28 -27.22 5.25 5.55
CA GLU A 28 -26.94 4.19 4.58
C GLU A 28 -25.45 4.15 4.27
N VAL A 29 -24.91 2.95 4.03
CA VAL A 29 -23.53 2.77 3.60
C VAL A 29 -23.42 1.59 2.64
N ILE A 30 -22.50 1.70 1.69
CA ILE A 30 -22.00 0.58 0.92
C ILE A 30 -20.49 0.72 0.74
N VAL A 31 -19.76 -0.36 1.02
CA VAL A 31 -18.32 -0.41 0.82
C VAL A 31 -18.02 -1.28 -0.40
N LEU A 32 -17.15 -0.79 -1.28
CA LEU A 32 -16.71 -1.49 -2.48
C LEU A 32 -15.19 -1.60 -2.52
N ALA A 33 -14.71 -2.69 -3.12
CA ALA A 33 -13.33 -2.78 -3.58
C ALA A 33 -13.25 -2.25 -5.02
N GLN A 34 -12.46 -1.21 -5.22
CA GLN A 34 -12.19 -0.63 -6.55
C GLN A 34 -10.70 -0.63 -6.83
N ALA A 35 -10.30 -0.99 -8.05
CA ALA A 35 -8.91 -0.96 -8.46
C ALA A 35 -8.47 0.49 -8.71
N ASP A 36 -7.30 0.87 -8.19
CA ASP A 36 -6.64 2.12 -8.54
C ASP A 36 -6.01 2.07 -9.94
N GLU A 37 -5.34 3.17 -10.34
CA GLU A 37 -4.65 3.27 -11.64
C GLU A 37 -3.57 2.18 -11.84
N GLN A 38 -3.06 1.58 -10.76
CA GLN A 38 -2.07 0.51 -10.79
C GLN A 38 -2.68 -0.89 -10.72
N GLY A 39 -4.02 -0.99 -10.72
CA GLY A 39 -4.74 -2.25 -10.61
C GLY A 39 -4.81 -2.81 -9.19
N GLN A 40 -4.42 -2.04 -8.17
CA GLN A 40 -4.53 -2.48 -6.78
C GLN A 40 -5.90 -2.14 -6.22
N ASN A 41 -6.56 -3.13 -5.63
CA ASN A 41 -7.85 -2.91 -4.99
C ASN A 41 -7.71 -2.07 -3.71
N GLN A 42 -8.52 -1.02 -3.63
CA GLN A 42 -8.69 -0.14 -2.48
C GLN A 42 -10.16 -0.17 -2.03
N LEU A 43 -10.38 0.07 -0.75
CA LEU A 43 -11.73 0.19 -0.19
C LEU A 43 -12.27 1.61 -0.38
N VAL A 44 -13.50 1.70 -0.90
CA VAL A 44 -14.25 2.95 -1.09
C VAL A 44 -15.58 2.81 -0.36
N ALA A 45 -15.84 3.69 0.60
CA ALA A 45 -17.11 3.77 1.30
C ALA A 45 -17.96 4.89 0.70
N TYR A 46 -19.16 4.54 0.25
CA TYR A 46 -20.20 5.50 -0.10
C TYR A 46 -21.21 5.50 1.05
N TYR A 47 -21.64 6.68 1.49
CA TYR A 47 -22.58 6.78 2.61
C TYR A 47 -23.54 7.95 2.42
N VAL A 48 -24.70 7.84 3.06
CA VAL A 48 -25.69 8.92 3.19
C VAL A 48 -25.75 9.28 4.67
N ALA A 49 -25.68 10.56 4.98
CA ALA A 49 -25.76 11.06 6.35
C ALA A 49 -26.63 12.30 6.45
N GLU A 50 -27.25 12.51 7.62
CA GLU A 50 -28.17 13.63 7.89
C GLU A 50 -27.48 15.00 7.87
N ARG A 51 -26.19 15.02 8.19
CA ARG A 51 -25.32 16.19 8.10
C ARG A 51 -24.09 15.87 7.29
N ASP A 52 -23.30 16.90 6.99
CA ASP A 52 -21.95 16.72 6.48
C ASP A 52 -21.09 16.00 7.53
N VAL A 53 -20.68 14.78 7.23
CA VAL A 53 -19.79 13.96 8.06
C VAL A 53 -18.50 13.83 7.29
N SER A 54 -17.39 14.31 7.84
CA SER A 54 -16.12 14.32 7.10
C SER A 54 -15.52 12.92 6.98
N ALA A 55 -14.73 12.69 5.93
CA ALA A 55 -13.92 11.49 5.77
C ALA A 55 -13.00 11.24 6.97
N GLY A 56 -12.44 12.30 7.56
CA GLY A 56 -11.56 12.22 8.73
C GLY A 56 -12.29 11.72 9.97
N GLU A 57 -13.53 12.18 10.19
CA GLU A 57 -14.36 11.75 11.31
C GLU A 57 -14.68 10.25 11.25
N LEU A 58 -15.18 9.76 10.11
CA LEU A 58 -15.46 8.33 9.90
C LEU A 58 -14.20 7.49 10.07
N ARG A 59 -13.08 7.95 9.50
CA ARG A 59 -11.81 7.26 9.55
C ARG A 59 -11.27 7.15 10.97
N SER A 60 -11.35 8.22 11.76
CA SER A 60 -10.95 8.20 13.17
C SER A 60 -11.78 7.21 13.98
N LEU A 61 -13.11 7.23 13.82
CA LEU A 61 -14.01 6.30 14.52
C LEU A 61 -13.77 4.84 14.11
N LEU A 62 -13.52 4.58 12.82
CA LEU A 62 -13.20 3.24 12.34
C LEU A 62 -11.85 2.75 12.86
N GLY A 63 -10.85 3.63 12.98
CA GLY A 63 -9.51 3.28 13.44
C GLY A 63 -9.42 2.88 14.91
N GLU A 64 -10.44 3.15 15.73
CA GLU A 64 -10.51 2.70 17.12
C GLU A 64 -10.80 1.19 17.22
N ASP A 65 -11.64 0.68 16.32
CA ASP A 65 -12.16 -0.70 16.38
C ASP A 65 -11.63 -1.60 15.26
N LEU A 66 -11.17 -1.04 14.14
CA LEU A 66 -10.73 -1.77 12.97
C LEU A 66 -9.23 -1.61 12.72
N PRO A 67 -8.53 -2.68 12.30
CA PRO A 67 -7.19 -2.56 11.75
C PRO A 67 -7.13 -1.61 10.55
N ASN A 68 -6.05 -0.85 10.40
CA ASN A 68 -5.87 0.14 9.32
C ASN A 68 -6.17 -0.38 7.90
N TYR A 69 -5.93 -1.67 7.62
CA TYR A 69 -6.19 -2.24 6.30
C TYR A 69 -7.68 -2.43 5.98
N MET A 70 -8.55 -2.39 6.99
CA MET A 70 -10.02 -2.43 6.85
C MET A 70 -10.64 -1.04 6.71
N VAL A 71 -9.90 0.01 7.07
CA VAL A 71 -10.38 1.38 6.96
C VAL A 71 -10.39 1.81 5.48
N PRO A 72 -11.53 2.29 4.94
CA PRO A 72 -11.62 2.77 3.57
C PRO A 72 -10.58 3.84 3.23
N SER A 73 -10.06 3.78 2.01
CA SER A 73 -9.15 4.81 1.48
C SER A 73 -9.93 6.05 1.03
N TYR A 74 -11.17 5.84 0.56
CA TYR A 74 -12.07 6.90 0.12
C TYR A 74 -13.40 6.83 0.88
N PHE A 75 -13.92 8.01 1.22
CA PHE A 75 -15.23 8.22 1.80
C PHE A 75 -15.96 9.24 0.93
N ILE A 76 -17.11 8.85 0.39
CA ILE A 76 -17.90 9.66 -0.54
C ILE A 76 -19.30 9.80 0.04
N GLN A 77 -19.60 10.99 0.56
CA GLN A 77 -20.96 11.31 0.99
C GLN A 77 -21.84 11.55 -0.23
N LEU A 78 -23.01 10.93 -0.23
CA LEU A 78 -24.05 11.09 -1.24
C LEU A 78 -25.29 11.72 -0.59
N GLU A 79 -26.05 12.48 -1.37
CA GLU A 79 -27.38 12.96 -0.94
C GLU A 79 -28.37 11.79 -0.78
N GLN A 80 -28.25 10.77 -1.63
CA GLN A 80 -29.06 9.54 -1.59
C GLN A 80 -28.32 8.40 -2.29
N MET A 81 -28.60 7.16 -1.89
CA MET A 81 -28.07 5.98 -2.59
C MET A 81 -28.73 5.81 -3.96
N PRO A 82 -27.95 5.57 -5.04
CA PRO A 82 -28.54 5.25 -6.33
C PRO A 82 -29.20 3.88 -6.26
N LEU A 83 -30.44 3.77 -6.75
CA LEU A 83 -31.22 2.53 -6.74
C LEU A 83 -31.54 2.08 -8.17
N THR A 84 -31.51 0.77 -8.36
CA THR A 84 -32.06 0.09 -9.54
C THR A 84 -33.58 0.23 -9.56
N PRO A 85 -34.26 -0.02 -10.70
CA PRO A 85 -35.73 -0.02 -10.77
C PRO A 85 -36.42 -0.98 -9.78
N ASN A 86 -35.70 -1.99 -9.28
CA ASN A 86 -36.18 -2.96 -8.29
C ASN A 86 -35.91 -2.52 -6.83
N GLY A 87 -35.46 -1.29 -6.59
CA GLY A 87 -35.20 -0.75 -5.26
C GLY A 87 -33.92 -1.28 -4.57
N LYS A 88 -33.04 -1.99 -5.29
CA LYS A 88 -31.71 -2.39 -4.79
C LYS A 88 -30.67 -1.33 -5.14
N ILE A 89 -29.63 -1.16 -4.32
CA ILE A 89 -28.50 -0.26 -4.61
C ILE A 89 -27.89 -0.57 -5.98
N ASP A 90 -27.83 0.44 -6.85
CA ASP A 90 -27.18 0.38 -8.15
C ASP A 90 -25.69 0.73 -8.01
N ARG A 91 -24.89 -0.30 -7.77
CA ARG A 91 -23.43 -0.17 -7.62
C ARG A 91 -22.73 0.41 -8.85
N LYS A 92 -23.33 0.32 -10.04
CA LYS A 92 -22.73 0.84 -11.28
C LYS A 92 -22.98 2.34 -11.47
N ALA A 93 -23.99 2.87 -10.79
CA ALA A 93 -24.34 4.29 -10.82
C ALA A 93 -23.63 5.10 -9.71
N LEU A 94 -22.86 4.44 -8.84
CA LEU A 94 -22.04 5.13 -7.86
C LEU A 94 -20.95 5.95 -8.57
N PRO A 95 -20.71 7.21 -8.15
CA PRO A 95 -19.70 8.04 -8.76
C PRO A 95 -18.32 7.42 -8.56
N ALA A 96 -17.41 7.65 -9.52
CA ALA A 96 -16.02 7.29 -9.31
C ALA A 96 -15.43 8.13 -8.15
N PRO A 97 -14.46 7.59 -7.38
CA PRO A 97 -13.68 8.39 -6.44
C PRO A 97 -12.84 9.42 -7.22
N GLU A 98 -13.43 10.58 -7.51
CA GLU A 98 -12.75 11.69 -8.16
C GLU A 98 -12.07 12.57 -7.09
N GLY A 99 -10.74 12.53 -7.03
CA GLY A 99 -9.97 13.39 -6.13
C GLY A 99 -8.63 12.79 -5.70
N SER A 100 -7.75 13.61 -5.14
CA SER A 100 -6.65 13.10 -4.31
C SER A 100 -7.23 12.48 -3.05
N LEU A 101 -6.75 11.30 -2.65
CA LEU A 101 -7.02 10.69 -1.34
C LEU A 101 -7.05 11.77 -0.26
N GLN A 102 -8.22 12.01 0.31
CA GLN A 102 -8.35 12.96 1.42
C GLN A 102 -8.11 12.16 2.70
N SER A 103 -6.98 12.45 3.34
CA SER A 103 -6.68 11.92 4.67
C SER A 103 -7.73 12.35 5.70
N GLY A 104 -8.42 13.47 5.44
CA GLY A 104 -9.30 14.14 6.40
C GLY A 104 -8.54 14.98 7.43
N ALA A 105 -7.20 15.02 7.34
CA ALA A 105 -6.36 15.87 8.17
C ALA A 105 -6.24 17.29 7.59
N ASP A 106 -6.03 18.27 8.47
CA ASP A 106 -5.70 19.62 8.05
C ASP A 106 -4.40 19.63 7.24
N TYR A 107 -4.44 20.34 6.11
CA TYR A 107 -3.25 20.49 5.31
C TYR A 107 -2.23 21.40 6.01
N VAL A 108 -1.04 20.85 6.26
CA VAL A 108 0.11 21.58 6.79
C VAL A 108 1.32 21.35 5.89
N GLU A 109 1.96 22.44 5.47
CA GLU A 109 3.15 22.41 4.62
C GLU A 109 4.37 21.84 5.36
N PRO A 110 5.33 21.22 4.64
CA PRO A 110 6.57 20.76 5.23
C PRO A 110 7.42 21.93 5.72
N ARG A 111 7.93 21.82 6.94
CA ARG A 111 8.65 22.86 7.69
C ARG A 111 10.17 22.69 7.60
N THR A 112 10.64 21.45 7.40
CA THR A 112 12.07 21.12 7.32
C THR A 112 12.45 20.49 5.98
N ALA A 113 13.75 20.52 5.63
CA ALA A 113 14.25 19.86 4.42
C ALA A 113 13.99 18.34 4.40
N LEU A 114 14.00 17.70 5.57
CA LEU A 114 13.63 16.29 5.71
C LEU A 114 12.13 16.08 5.42
N GLU A 115 11.27 16.91 6.00
CA GLU A 115 9.82 16.84 5.72
C GLU A 115 9.51 17.10 4.25
N GLN A 116 10.21 18.04 3.59
CA GLN A 116 10.08 18.27 2.15
C GLN A 116 10.47 17.03 1.33
N THR A 117 11.55 16.36 1.72
CA THR A 117 12.00 15.11 1.09
C THR A 117 10.97 14.00 1.28
N LEU A 118 10.44 13.85 2.49
CA LEU A 118 9.40 12.86 2.80
C LEU A 118 8.12 13.13 1.99
N VAL A 119 7.63 14.37 1.95
CA VAL A 119 6.45 14.77 1.17
C VAL A 119 6.64 14.41 -0.30
N SER A 120 7.78 14.78 -0.89
CA SER A 120 8.07 14.48 -2.31
C SER A 120 8.09 12.98 -2.60
N ILE A 121 8.72 12.20 -1.73
CA ILE A 121 8.78 10.73 -1.88
C ILE A 121 7.38 10.13 -1.74
N TRP A 122 6.59 10.58 -0.76
CA TRP A 122 5.23 10.08 -0.54
C TRP A 122 4.32 10.42 -1.72
N GLN A 123 4.34 11.65 -2.23
CA GLN A 123 3.57 12.02 -3.43
C GLN A 123 3.87 11.08 -4.60
N SER A 124 5.15 10.78 -4.83
CA SER A 124 5.56 9.92 -5.94
C SER A 124 5.24 8.44 -5.73
N VAL A 125 5.34 7.92 -4.51
CA VAL A 125 5.05 6.50 -4.22
C VAL A 125 3.54 6.24 -4.13
N LEU A 126 2.79 7.17 -3.51
CA LEU A 126 1.36 7.03 -3.29
C LEU A 126 0.53 7.51 -4.50
N GLY A 127 1.15 8.19 -5.47
CA GLY A 127 0.43 8.81 -6.59
C GLY A 127 -0.42 10.02 -6.16
N ALA A 128 -0.20 10.55 -4.95
CA ALA A 128 -0.98 11.65 -4.40
C ALA A 128 -0.48 12.99 -4.94
N LYS A 129 -1.39 13.81 -5.49
CA LYS A 129 -1.06 15.16 -6.00
C LYS A 129 -0.59 16.10 -4.89
N ARG A 130 -1.15 15.97 -3.68
CA ARG A 130 -0.85 16.80 -2.52
C ARG A 130 -0.73 15.92 -1.28
N VAL A 131 0.32 16.12 -0.50
CA VAL A 131 0.55 15.48 0.81
C VAL A 131 0.97 16.56 1.79
N GLY A 132 0.26 16.68 2.91
CA GLY A 132 0.59 17.49 4.07
C GLY A 132 1.31 16.68 5.15
N ILE A 133 1.98 17.35 6.07
CA ILE A 133 2.78 16.64 7.09
C ILE A 133 1.94 15.91 8.15
N LEU A 134 0.66 16.24 8.26
CA LEU A 134 -0.29 15.58 9.16
C LEU A 134 -0.99 14.39 8.50
N ASP A 135 -0.85 14.23 7.19
CA ASP A 135 -1.47 13.11 6.49
C ASP A 135 -0.86 11.78 6.95
N ASN A 136 -1.73 10.82 7.19
CA ASN A 136 -1.34 9.47 7.53
C ASN A 136 -1.10 8.65 6.25
N PHE A 137 0.05 7.97 6.22
CA PHE A 137 0.52 7.17 5.10
C PHE A 137 -0.49 6.14 4.60
N PHE A 138 -1.13 5.42 5.53
CA PHE A 138 -2.04 4.32 5.21
C PHE A 138 -3.39 4.82 4.70
N ASP A 139 -3.77 6.01 5.16
CA ASP A 139 -4.97 6.72 4.75
C ASP A 139 -4.86 7.24 3.32
N LEU A 140 -3.64 7.60 2.92
CA LEU A 140 -3.26 7.92 1.56
C LEU A 140 -2.95 6.67 0.71
N GLY A 141 -3.54 5.51 1.01
CA GLY A 141 -3.37 4.32 0.17
C GLY A 141 -2.07 3.54 0.39
N GLY A 142 -1.30 3.90 1.42
CA GLY A 142 -0.05 3.24 1.79
C GLY A 142 -0.22 1.79 2.24
N ASP A 143 0.73 0.94 1.89
CA ASP A 143 0.82 -0.46 2.29
C ASP A 143 2.29 -0.86 2.53
N SER A 144 2.56 -2.13 2.84
CA SER A 144 3.91 -2.63 3.12
C SER A 144 4.85 -2.52 1.91
N ILE A 145 4.36 -2.71 0.68
CA ILE A 145 5.16 -2.59 -0.54
C ILE A 145 5.51 -1.12 -0.78
N LYS A 146 4.53 -0.22 -0.68
CA LYS A 146 4.75 1.22 -0.79
C LYS A 146 5.69 1.72 0.30
N ALA A 147 5.56 1.21 1.52
CA ALA A 147 6.47 1.53 2.62
C ALA A 147 7.92 1.10 2.35
N ILE A 148 8.13 -0.10 1.76
CA ILE A 148 9.46 -0.55 1.32
C ILE A 148 10.01 0.40 0.22
N GLN A 149 9.17 0.82 -0.73
CA GLN A 149 9.56 1.78 -1.75
C GLN A 149 9.95 3.15 -1.16
N VAL A 150 9.19 3.65 -0.18
CA VAL A 150 9.52 4.88 0.57
C VAL A 150 10.87 4.73 1.26
N SER A 151 11.10 3.64 2.00
CA SER A 151 12.37 3.39 2.69
C SER A 151 13.54 3.34 1.72
N SER A 152 13.39 2.65 0.59
CA SER A 152 14.41 2.57 -0.47
C SER A 152 14.75 3.94 -1.08
N ARG A 153 13.73 4.75 -1.41
CA ARG A 153 13.93 6.10 -1.95
C ARG A 153 14.53 7.08 -0.94
N LEU A 154 14.15 6.96 0.34
CA LEU A 154 14.79 7.72 1.41
C LEU A 154 16.26 7.36 1.55
N LEU A 155 16.60 6.06 1.44
CA LEU A 155 17.98 5.59 1.50
C LEU A 155 18.81 6.20 0.36
N GLN A 156 18.25 6.26 -0.85
CA GLN A 156 18.86 6.95 -2.00
C GLN A 156 19.04 8.46 -1.76
N ALA A 157 18.12 9.09 -1.03
CA ALA A 157 18.22 10.49 -0.60
C ALA A 157 19.16 10.70 0.62
N GLY A 158 19.83 9.65 1.10
CA GLY A 158 20.77 9.73 2.22
C GLY A 158 20.12 9.65 3.60
N TYR A 159 18.90 9.13 3.68
CA TYR A 159 18.13 8.98 4.91
C TYR A 159 17.75 7.52 5.17
N LYS A 160 17.89 7.07 6.40
CA LYS A 160 17.46 5.74 6.83
C LYS A 160 16.13 5.85 7.56
N LEU A 161 15.15 5.07 7.10
CA LEU A 161 13.86 4.87 7.74
C LEU A 161 13.67 3.37 8.02
N GLU A 162 13.46 3.03 9.29
CA GLU A 162 13.06 1.67 9.67
C GLU A 162 11.57 1.49 9.44
N MET A 163 11.18 0.32 8.93
CA MET A 163 9.77 0.03 8.62
C MET A 163 8.87 0.14 9.85
N LYS A 164 9.34 -0.34 11.01
CA LYS A 164 8.59 -0.25 12.27
C LYS A 164 8.19 1.18 12.62
N ASP A 165 9.03 2.16 12.30
CA ASP A 165 8.81 3.56 12.69
C ASP A 165 7.72 4.18 11.81
N LEU A 166 7.64 3.82 10.52
CA LEU A 166 6.54 4.25 9.66
C LEU A 166 5.19 3.71 10.12
N PHE A 167 5.14 2.45 10.57
CA PHE A 167 3.91 1.87 11.10
C PHE A 167 3.49 2.50 12.44
N GLN A 168 4.46 2.84 13.28
CA GLN A 168 4.20 3.45 14.59
C GLN A 168 3.91 4.95 14.51
N TYR A 169 4.51 5.66 13.57
CA TYR A 169 4.43 7.11 13.38
C TYR A 169 4.01 7.41 11.93
N PRO A 170 2.73 7.17 11.58
CA PRO A 170 2.30 7.11 10.20
C PRO A 170 2.12 8.47 9.53
N SER A 171 2.41 9.59 10.19
CA SER A 171 2.40 10.93 9.59
C SER A 171 3.81 11.51 9.55
N ILE A 172 4.10 12.34 8.54
CA ILE A 172 5.44 12.92 8.35
C ILE A 172 5.88 13.75 9.55
N SER A 173 4.95 14.48 10.18
CA SER A 173 5.21 15.31 11.36
C SER A 173 5.71 14.48 12.55
N LEU A 174 5.19 13.27 12.73
CA LEU A 174 5.61 12.31 13.77
C LEU A 174 6.83 11.49 13.33
N LEU A 175 6.88 11.09 12.05
CA LEU A 175 7.92 10.24 11.50
C LEU A 175 9.29 10.93 11.44
N SER A 176 9.32 12.23 11.18
CA SER A 176 10.53 12.98 10.90
C SER A 176 11.60 12.86 12.00
N SER A 177 11.21 12.73 13.27
CA SER A 177 12.14 12.53 14.40
C SER A 177 12.81 11.16 14.45
N HIS A 178 12.28 10.18 13.69
CA HIS A 178 12.76 8.80 13.63
C HIS A 178 13.57 8.50 12.35
N VAL A 179 13.66 9.48 11.45
CA VAL A 179 14.47 9.35 10.23
C VAL A 179 15.87 9.90 10.47
N HIS A 180 16.88 9.09 10.18
CA HIS A 180 18.27 9.44 10.46
C HIS A 180 19.08 9.61 9.17
N LYS A 181 20.02 10.56 9.14
CA LYS A 181 20.97 10.63 8.02
C LYS A 181 21.85 9.39 8.01
N VAL A 182 22.04 8.83 6.81
CA VAL A 182 22.94 7.71 6.59
C VAL A 182 24.37 8.22 6.77
N SER A 183 25.08 7.71 7.77
CA SER A 183 26.49 8.02 8.00
C SER A 183 27.44 7.12 7.21
N ARG A 184 26.95 5.98 6.71
CA ARG A 184 27.73 4.99 5.98
C ARG A 184 26.89 4.40 4.84
N THR A 185 27.19 4.80 3.62
CA THR A 185 26.60 4.21 2.42
C THR A 185 27.26 2.86 2.17
N ALA A 186 26.46 1.82 1.98
CA ALA A 186 26.98 0.53 1.52
C ALA A 186 27.60 0.72 0.13
N ASP A 187 28.77 0.12 -0.09
CA ASP A 187 29.41 0.11 -1.40
C ASP A 187 28.56 -0.73 -2.36
N GLN A 188 28.15 -0.13 -3.48
CA GLN A 188 27.30 -0.75 -4.50
C GLN A 188 28.12 -1.28 -5.69
N ARG A 189 29.46 -1.27 -5.60
CA ARG A 189 30.31 -1.86 -6.63
C ARG A 189 30.14 -3.37 -6.66
N VAL A 190 30.35 -3.95 -7.83
CA VAL A 190 30.38 -5.41 -8.03
C VAL A 190 31.34 -6.03 -7.04
N VAL A 191 30.83 -6.97 -6.23
CA VAL A 191 31.65 -7.75 -5.31
C VAL A 191 32.30 -8.88 -6.10
N SER A 192 33.62 -9.01 -6.00
CA SER A 192 34.36 -10.08 -6.66
C SER A 192 35.21 -10.85 -5.65
N GLY A 193 35.43 -12.14 -5.93
CA GLY A 193 36.20 -13.04 -5.06
C GLY A 193 35.35 -13.82 -4.06
N ALA A 194 36.00 -14.42 -3.07
CA ALA A 194 35.33 -15.26 -2.09
C ALA A 194 34.48 -14.42 -1.12
N VAL A 195 33.16 -14.64 -1.15
CA VAL A 195 32.20 -14.04 -0.23
C VAL A 195 31.81 -15.02 0.85
N LYS A 196 31.60 -14.53 2.09
CA LYS A 196 31.08 -15.36 3.17
C LYS A 196 29.60 -15.61 2.93
N LEU A 197 29.17 -16.86 3.14
CA LEU A 197 27.76 -17.20 3.13
C LEU A 197 27.00 -16.35 4.16
N SER A 198 25.87 -15.81 3.75
CA SER A 198 24.90 -15.17 4.64
C SER A 198 24.35 -16.17 5.67
N PRO A 199 23.78 -15.70 6.81
CA PRO A 199 23.20 -16.60 7.81
C PRO A 199 22.17 -17.58 7.24
N ILE A 200 21.34 -17.13 6.28
CA ILE A 200 20.33 -17.99 5.65
C ILE A 200 20.95 -19.06 4.74
N GLN A 201 22.02 -18.72 4.01
CA GLN A 201 22.76 -19.70 3.20
C GLN A 201 23.50 -20.72 4.07
N GLN A 202 24.11 -20.29 5.18
CA GLN A 202 24.74 -21.21 6.14
C GLN A 202 23.71 -22.17 6.73
N TRP A 203 22.53 -21.66 7.12
CA TRP A 203 21.42 -22.48 7.59
C TRP A 203 20.94 -23.47 6.52
N PHE A 204 20.83 -23.03 5.26
CA PHE A 204 20.40 -23.89 4.15
C PHE A 204 21.41 -25.01 3.87
N PHE A 205 22.69 -24.69 3.67
CA PHE A 205 23.73 -25.68 3.37
C PHE A 205 24.15 -26.51 4.58
N GLY A 206 23.86 -26.05 5.80
CA GLY A 206 24.07 -26.80 7.04
C GLY A 206 23.02 -27.88 7.30
N GLN A 207 21.93 -27.91 6.53
CA GLN A 207 20.92 -28.97 6.63
C GLN A 207 21.30 -30.17 5.78
N SER A 208 21.27 -31.37 6.38
CA SER A 208 21.25 -32.61 5.61
C SER A 208 19.80 -32.89 5.22
N SER A 209 19.40 -32.50 4.01
CA SER A 209 18.02 -32.69 3.54
C SER A 209 17.81 -34.10 2.99
N ALA A 210 16.77 -34.78 3.47
CA ALA A 210 16.28 -36.03 2.90
C ALA A 210 15.58 -35.82 1.53
N GLU A 211 15.16 -34.58 1.24
CA GLU A 211 14.47 -34.20 -0.01
C GLU A 211 15.18 -33.01 -0.67
N PRO A 212 16.08 -33.24 -1.64
CA PRO A 212 16.86 -32.18 -2.29
C PRO A 212 16.03 -31.14 -3.06
N HIS A 213 14.80 -31.48 -3.45
CA HIS A 213 13.95 -30.63 -4.29
C HIS A 213 12.99 -29.74 -3.51
N TYR A 214 12.98 -29.82 -2.18
CA TYR A 214 11.98 -29.15 -1.34
C TYR A 214 11.89 -27.64 -1.56
N PHE A 215 13.02 -26.99 -1.83
CA PHE A 215 13.11 -25.54 -2.03
C PHE A 215 13.10 -25.12 -3.52
N ASN A 216 12.87 -26.05 -4.45
CA ASN A 216 12.78 -25.70 -5.87
C ASN A 216 11.53 -24.86 -6.12
N GLN A 217 11.72 -23.71 -6.76
CA GLN A 217 10.62 -22.89 -7.27
C GLN A 217 10.51 -23.09 -8.77
N SER A 218 9.33 -23.53 -9.23
CA SER A 218 9.03 -23.67 -10.66
C SER A 218 7.82 -22.81 -11.02
N VAL A 219 7.94 -22.08 -12.12
CA VAL A 219 6.87 -21.26 -12.68
C VAL A 219 6.69 -21.66 -14.14
N MET A 220 5.45 -22.00 -14.52
CA MET A 220 5.11 -22.27 -15.91
C MET A 220 4.47 -21.03 -16.51
N LEU A 221 5.13 -20.46 -17.53
CA LEU A 221 4.58 -19.37 -18.32
C LEU A 221 3.97 -19.94 -19.59
N TYR A 222 2.75 -19.50 -19.91
CA TYR A 222 2.02 -19.94 -21.09
C TYR A 222 1.61 -18.74 -21.94
N ARG A 223 1.82 -18.87 -23.25
CA ARG A 223 1.30 -17.97 -24.27
C ARG A 223 0.73 -18.83 -25.39
N ALA A 224 -0.50 -18.57 -25.80
CA ALA A 224 -1.20 -19.39 -26.80
C ALA A 224 -0.47 -19.50 -28.14
N GLN A 225 0.29 -18.47 -28.52
CA GLN A 225 1.09 -18.43 -29.75
C GLN A 225 2.52 -18.97 -29.56
N GLY A 226 2.86 -19.43 -28.37
CA GLY A 226 4.23 -19.74 -27.98
C GLY A 226 5.08 -18.49 -27.72
N PHE A 227 6.31 -18.74 -27.30
CA PHE A 227 7.36 -17.73 -27.14
C PHE A 227 8.41 -17.92 -28.23
N ASP A 228 9.13 -16.85 -28.55
CA ASP A 228 10.35 -16.94 -29.34
C ASP A 228 11.45 -17.55 -28.48
N GLU A 229 11.86 -18.77 -28.81
CA GLU A 229 12.85 -19.55 -28.06
C GLU A 229 14.23 -18.87 -28.05
N ALA A 230 14.66 -18.29 -29.17
CA ALA A 230 15.96 -17.64 -29.26
C ALA A 230 16.00 -16.38 -28.38
N ALA A 231 14.92 -15.59 -28.40
CA ALA A 231 14.79 -14.42 -27.54
C ALA A 231 14.73 -14.80 -26.05
N LEU A 232 14.05 -15.90 -25.70
CA LEU A 232 14.02 -16.41 -24.33
C LEU A 232 15.41 -16.83 -23.85
N HIS A 233 16.15 -17.60 -24.64
CA HIS A 233 17.52 -17.99 -24.31
C HIS A 233 18.41 -16.78 -24.06
N GLN A 234 18.39 -15.80 -24.97
CA GLN A 234 19.16 -14.58 -24.82
C GLN A 234 18.76 -13.82 -23.55
N THR A 235 17.46 -13.73 -23.27
CA THR A 235 16.94 -13.05 -22.08
C THR A 235 17.43 -13.72 -20.80
N VAL A 236 17.33 -15.05 -20.70
CA VAL A 236 17.79 -15.81 -19.53
C VAL A 236 19.30 -15.64 -19.33
N THR A 237 20.09 -15.72 -20.41
CA THR A 237 21.53 -15.47 -20.34
C THR A 237 21.84 -14.07 -19.80
N GLN A 238 21.18 -13.03 -20.34
CA GLN A 238 21.39 -11.66 -19.87
C GLN A 238 21.00 -11.46 -18.41
N VAL A 239 19.92 -12.12 -17.94
CA VAL A 239 19.54 -12.10 -16.52
C VAL A 239 20.62 -12.74 -15.65
N THR A 240 21.19 -13.87 -16.06
CA THR A 240 22.28 -14.54 -15.31
C THR A 240 23.61 -13.79 -15.36
N GLU A 241 23.85 -12.98 -16.39
CA GLU A 241 25.03 -12.10 -16.45
C GLU A 241 24.86 -10.84 -15.60
N HIS A 242 23.63 -10.35 -15.48
CA HIS A 242 23.30 -9.16 -14.70
C HIS A 242 23.24 -9.44 -13.20
N HIS A 243 22.74 -10.61 -12.79
CA HIS A 243 22.60 -11.01 -11.39
C HIS A 243 23.70 -11.99 -11.01
N ASP A 244 24.50 -11.60 -10.01
CA ASP A 244 25.65 -12.29 -9.47
C ASP A 244 25.32 -13.46 -8.52
N ALA A 245 24.03 -13.82 -8.40
CA ALA A 245 23.49 -14.88 -7.54
C ALA A 245 22.86 -16.03 -8.32
#